data_AF-A0A034VCB7-F1
#
_entry.id   AF-A0A034VCB7-F1
#
_cell.length_a   1.000
_cell.length_b   1.000
_cell.length_c   1.000
_cell.angle_alpha   90.00
_cell.angle_beta   90.00
_cell.angle_gamma   90.00
#
_symmetry.space_group_name_H-M   'P 1'
#
loop_
_entity.id
_entity.type
_entity.pdbx_description
1 polymer ?
#
loop_
_entity_poly.entity_id
_entity_poly.type
_entity_poly.pdbx_seq_one_letter_code
_entity_poly.pdbx_strand_id
1 'polypeptide(L)'
;QLIACAQTLTEDVRQTTSFIHGNASLLFKRSLSECGADEEESAKCPGTTPAPQTPNRGSSEWVEDYDYVSFESKDAAARKNSALREAIPANLKKNFDTVIKAAETTVMAASNAPTTNANTKKPELTVKDKKLVCYYAVQISTHMGNLQQAIDSFLETVEKNQPPKFFIAYGKFVVVSAHNLVTIGDIVHRNVSKAELREKILRCTDALSEALKTCVQKSKKAAAQFPSVTAVQEMVDSVVDISHLAADLKVAMLQAVQLSL
;
A
#
# COMPACT_ATOMS: atom_id res chain seq x y z
N GLN A 1 -35.24 -2.60 21.24
CA GLN A 1 -35.25 -2.00 19.87
C GLN A 1 -33.98 -2.34 19.08
N LEU A 2 -32.76 -2.22 19.65
CA LEU A 2 -31.51 -2.52 18.93
C LEU A 2 -31.40 -3.96 18.37
N ILE A 3 -31.84 -4.96 19.14
CA ILE A 3 -31.77 -6.38 18.75
C ILE A 3 -32.69 -6.68 17.56
N ALA A 4 -33.87 -6.04 17.50
CA ALA A 4 -34.78 -6.19 16.38
C ALA A 4 -34.19 -5.59 15.10
N CYS A 5 -33.57 -4.40 15.18
CA CYS A 5 -32.88 -3.79 14.03
C CYS A 5 -31.72 -4.65 13.52
N ALA A 6 -30.96 -5.29 14.41
CA ALA A 6 -29.85 -6.17 14.01
C ALA A 6 -30.32 -7.46 13.32
N GLN A 7 -31.47 -8.01 13.74
CA GLN A 7 -32.09 -9.15 13.10
C GLN A 7 -32.64 -8.80 11.72
N THR A 8 -33.31 -7.66 11.58
CA THR A 8 -33.80 -7.16 10.27
C THR A 8 -32.65 -6.97 9.29
N LEU A 9 -31.55 -6.34 9.72
CA LEU A 9 -30.38 -6.15 8.87
C LEU A 9 -29.77 -7.47 8.37
N THR A 10 -29.70 -8.48 9.24
CA THR A 10 -29.16 -9.79 8.86
C THR A 10 -30.05 -10.49 7.84
N GLU A 11 -31.37 -10.37 8.00
CA GLU A 11 -32.33 -10.92 7.05
C GLU A 11 -32.27 -10.20 5.70
N ASP A 12 -32.16 -8.87 5.69
CA ASP A 12 -32.05 -8.05 4.47
C ASP A 12 -30.79 -8.42 3.65
N VAL A 13 -29.66 -8.66 4.33
CA VAL A 13 -28.41 -9.11 3.68
C VAL A 13 -28.60 -10.51 3.07
N ARG A 14 -29.28 -11.40 3.78
CA ARG A 14 -29.57 -12.76 3.28
C ARG A 14 -30.48 -12.72 2.05
N GLN A 15 -31.52 -11.88 2.06
CA GLN A 15 -32.43 -11.72 0.93
C GLN A 15 -31.72 -11.14 -0.29
N THR A 16 -30.87 -10.12 -0.10
CA THR A 16 -30.07 -9.52 -1.17
C THR A 16 -29.14 -10.56 -1.81
N THR A 17 -28.49 -11.38 -0.98
CA THR A 17 -27.57 -12.43 -1.44
C THR A 17 -28.33 -13.51 -2.24
N SER A 18 -29.47 -13.98 -1.73
CA SER A 18 -30.32 -14.95 -2.44
C SER A 18 -30.84 -14.40 -3.77
N PHE A 19 -31.18 -13.10 -3.82
CA PHE A 19 -31.65 -12.46 -5.05
C PHE A 19 -30.56 -12.40 -6.12
N ILE A 20 -29.34 -11.99 -5.75
CA ILE A 20 -28.19 -11.94 -6.66
C ILE A 20 -27.84 -13.35 -7.14
N HIS A 21 -27.82 -14.33 -6.23
CA HIS A 21 -27.47 -15.71 -6.57
C HIS A 21 -28.51 -16.35 -7.52
N GLY A 22 -29.80 -16.19 -7.21
CA GLY A 22 -30.89 -16.74 -8.04
C GLY A 22 -30.99 -16.11 -9.42
N ASN A 23 -30.56 -14.86 -9.59
CA ASN A 23 -30.63 -14.13 -10.85
C ASN A 23 -29.26 -13.94 -11.52
N ALA A 24 -28.21 -14.60 -11.03
CA ALA A 24 -26.83 -14.36 -11.47
C ALA A 24 -26.65 -14.54 -12.99
N SER A 25 -27.35 -15.48 -13.63
CA SER A 25 -27.30 -15.71 -15.08
C SER A 25 -27.92 -14.59 -15.92
N LEU A 26 -28.82 -13.79 -15.34
CA LEU A 26 -29.42 -12.61 -15.97
C LEU A 26 -28.62 -11.34 -15.67
N LEU A 27 -28.00 -11.27 -14.49
CA LEU A 27 -27.17 -10.16 -14.06
C LEU A 27 -25.77 -10.20 -14.71
N PHE A 28 -25.25 -11.39 -15.01
CA PHE A 28 -23.91 -11.59 -15.54
C PHE A 28 -23.97 -12.34 -16.87
N LYS A 29 -23.60 -11.65 -17.94
CA LYS A 29 -23.49 -12.23 -19.28
C LYS A 29 -22.27 -13.16 -19.32
N ARG A 30 -22.51 -14.46 -19.46
CA ARG A 30 -21.44 -15.46 -19.60
C ARG A 30 -20.68 -15.19 -20.91
N SER A 31 -19.43 -14.76 -20.82
CA SER A 31 -18.48 -14.92 -21.92
C SER A 31 -18.20 -16.42 -22.02
N LEU A 32 -18.89 -17.08 -22.96
CA LEU A 32 -18.47 -18.39 -23.43
C LEU A 32 -17.32 -18.15 -24.40
N SER A 33 -16.09 -18.41 -23.95
CA SER A 33 -15.12 -19.08 -24.81
C SER A 33 -15.18 -20.55 -24.37
N GLU A 34 -15.78 -21.38 -25.22
CA GLU A 34 -15.85 -22.83 -25.04
C GLU A 34 -14.46 -23.46 -25.10
N CYS A 35 -14.21 -24.41 -24.20
CA CYS A 35 -13.47 -25.66 -24.38
C CYS A 35 -13.88 -26.51 -23.16
N GLY A 36 -14.57 -27.64 -23.26
CA GLY A 36 -14.51 -28.67 -24.29
C GLY A 36 -13.85 -29.88 -23.63
N ALA A 37 -14.62 -30.95 -23.49
CA ALA A 37 -14.40 -32.17 -22.71
C ALA A 37 -13.01 -32.83 -22.84
N ASP A 38 -12.63 -33.49 -21.73
CA ASP A 38 -11.62 -34.53 -21.66
C ASP A 38 -11.95 -35.69 -22.61
N GLU A 39 -10.99 -36.10 -23.46
CA GLU A 39 -10.89 -37.46 -24.01
C GLU A 39 -9.43 -37.72 -24.47
N GLU A 40 -8.98 -38.94 -24.24
CA GLU A 40 -7.62 -39.45 -24.36
C GLU A 40 -7.15 -39.73 -25.81
N GLU A 41 -5.83 -39.94 -25.93
CA GLU A 41 -5.16 -40.86 -26.87
C GLU A 41 -4.29 -40.25 -28.01
N SER A 42 -2.97 -40.42 -27.82
CA SER A 42 -1.93 -40.89 -28.76
C SER A 42 -1.79 -40.29 -30.19
N ALA A 43 -0.61 -39.68 -30.42
CA ALA A 43 0.35 -40.02 -31.49
C ALA A 43 0.95 -38.84 -32.32
N LYS A 44 2.27 -38.66 -32.15
CA LYS A 44 3.32 -38.43 -33.20
C LYS A 44 3.33 -37.14 -34.05
N CYS A 45 4.42 -36.36 -33.89
CA CYS A 45 5.06 -35.47 -34.88
C CYS A 45 5.62 -36.28 -36.10
N PRO A 46 5.98 -35.72 -37.30
CA PRO A 46 6.75 -34.46 -37.50
C PRO A 46 6.64 -33.67 -38.85
N GLY A 47 7.07 -32.40 -38.83
CA GLY A 47 8.01 -31.82 -39.84
C GLY A 47 7.51 -31.08 -41.10
N THR A 48 8.28 -30.03 -41.47
CA THR A 48 8.53 -29.41 -42.80
C THR A 48 7.67 -28.24 -43.36
N THR A 49 8.27 -27.04 -43.37
CA THR A 49 8.12 -25.90 -44.31
C THR A 49 8.69 -26.23 -45.71
N PRO A 50 8.42 -25.51 -46.86
CA PRO A 50 8.29 -24.04 -47.02
C PRO A 50 7.24 -23.50 -48.05
N ALA A 51 7.11 -22.16 -48.11
CA ALA A 51 6.21 -21.31 -48.95
C ALA A 51 6.57 -21.29 -50.47
N PRO A 52 5.82 -20.65 -51.45
CA PRO A 52 5.59 -19.18 -51.53
C PRO A 52 4.35 -18.59 -52.34
N GLN A 53 3.96 -17.33 -51.98
CA GLN A 53 3.43 -16.20 -52.81
C GLN A 53 2.02 -16.30 -53.48
N THR A 54 1.11 -15.31 -53.49
CA THR A 54 1.16 -13.86 -53.88
C THR A 54 -0.09 -13.09 -53.30
N PRO A 55 -0.46 -11.83 -53.68
CA PRO A 55 -0.48 -10.68 -52.76
C PRO A 55 -1.88 -10.04 -52.56
N ASN A 56 -1.94 -9.01 -51.71
CA ASN A 56 -2.69 -7.75 -51.89
C ASN A 56 -3.61 -7.34 -50.72
N ARG A 57 -3.39 -6.08 -50.30
CA ARG A 57 -4.27 -5.12 -49.62
C ARG A 57 -4.64 -5.34 -48.14
N GLY A 58 -4.07 -4.44 -47.33
CA GLY A 58 -4.91 -3.55 -46.52
C GLY A 58 -4.70 -3.64 -45.01
N SER A 59 -3.97 -2.67 -44.48
CA SER A 59 -4.07 -2.12 -43.12
C SER A 59 -4.02 -3.09 -41.93
N SER A 60 -2.88 -3.11 -41.24
CA SER A 60 -2.81 -2.81 -39.80
C SER A 60 -1.38 -3.00 -39.33
N GLU A 61 -0.56 -1.96 -39.44
CA GLU A 61 0.82 -1.86 -38.94
C GLU A 61 0.84 -1.64 -37.41
N TRP A 62 -0.06 -2.31 -36.68
CA TRP A 62 -0.30 -2.10 -35.24
C TRP A 62 -0.35 -3.41 -34.44
N VAL A 63 0.24 -4.49 -34.95
CA VAL A 63 0.15 -5.82 -34.30
C VAL A 63 1.48 -6.37 -33.78
N GLU A 64 2.59 -5.63 -33.89
CA GLU A 64 3.93 -6.19 -33.59
C GLU A 64 4.63 -5.62 -32.35
N ASP A 65 3.97 -4.76 -31.55
CA ASP A 65 4.51 -4.23 -30.28
C ASP A 65 3.79 -4.75 -29.02
N TYR A 66 3.31 -5.99 -29.03
CA TYR A 66 2.89 -6.65 -27.78
C TYR A 66 4.07 -7.42 -27.16
N ASP A 67 4.81 -6.69 -26.34
CA ASP A 67 5.78 -7.20 -25.37
C ASP A 67 5.13 -8.29 -24.51
N TYR A 68 5.42 -9.54 -24.88
CA TYR A 68 4.82 -10.73 -24.28
C TYR A 68 5.32 -10.84 -22.84
N VAL A 69 4.50 -10.41 -21.86
CA VAL A 69 4.75 -10.69 -20.45
C VAL A 69 4.85 -12.21 -20.32
N SER A 70 6.05 -12.71 -20.05
CA SER A 70 6.24 -14.12 -19.76
C SER A 70 5.31 -14.50 -18.61
N PHE A 71 4.31 -15.33 -18.89
CA PHE A 71 3.49 -15.98 -17.87
C PHE A 71 4.39 -16.96 -17.12
N GLU A 72 5.19 -16.43 -16.18
CA GLU A 72 5.73 -17.27 -15.12
C GLU A 72 4.53 -17.90 -14.42
N SER A 73 4.45 -19.23 -14.42
CA SER A 73 3.32 -19.94 -13.82
C SER A 73 3.09 -19.40 -12.41
N LYS A 74 1.83 -19.21 -12.03
CA LYS A 74 1.42 -18.71 -10.71
C LYS A 74 2.19 -19.38 -9.55
N ASP A 75 2.52 -20.67 -9.70
CA ASP A 75 3.32 -21.44 -8.74
C ASP A 75 4.82 -21.13 -8.72
N ALA A 76 5.42 -20.71 -9.84
CA ALA A 76 6.82 -20.28 -9.91
C ALA A 76 6.99 -18.89 -9.28
N ALA A 77 6.07 -17.97 -9.58
CA ALA A 77 6.01 -16.65 -8.95
C ALA A 77 5.72 -16.76 -7.44
N ALA A 78 4.83 -17.66 -7.02
CA ALA A 78 4.53 -17.93 -5.61
C ALA A 78 5.73 -18.56 -4.86
N ARG A 79 6.45 -19.49 -5.50
CA ARG A 79 7.67 -20.08 -4.91
C ARG A 79 8.80 -19.06 -4.74
N LYS A 80 9.04 -18.19 -5.73
CA LYS A 80 10.00 -17.08 -5.59
C LYS A 80 9.57 -16.09 -4.51
N ASN A 81 8.28 -15.73 -4.42
CA ASN A 81 7.77 -14.87 -3.35
C ASN A 81 7.92 -15.52 -1.96
N SER A 82 7.66 -16.83 -1.84
CA SER A 82 7.82 -17.58 -0.60
C SER A 82 9.28 -17.66 -0.14
N ALA A 83 10.20 -17.97 -1.06
CA ALA A 83 11.63 -18.01 -0.77
C ALA A 83 12.17 -16.63 -0.35
N LEU A 84 11.70 -15.55 -0.98
CA LEU A 84 12.01 -14.18 -0.56
C LEU A 84 11.42 -13.87 0.82
N ARG A 85 10.20 -14.32 1.11
CA ARG A 85 9.57 -14.16 2.43
C ARG A 85 10.32 -14.95 3.50
N GLU A 86 10.87 -16.11 3.19
CA GLU A 86 11.70 -16.92 4.10
C GLU A 86 13.11 -16.38 4.31
N ALA A 87 13.69 -15.70 3.31
CA ALA A 87 14.97 -15.01 3.42
C ALA A 87 14.90 -13.71 4.26
N ILE A 88 13.69 -13.25 4.60
CA ILE A 88 13.47 -12.12 5.51
C ILE A 88 13.64 -12.60 6.96
N PRO A 89 14.54 -12.00 7.75
CA PRO A 89 14.76 -12.32 9.15
C PRO A 89 13.45 -12.40 9.96
N ALA A 90 13.36 -13.36 10.88
CA ALA A 90 12.12 -13.65 11.64
C ALA A 90 11.62 -12.46 12.48
N ASN A 91 12.52 -11.57 12.91
CA ASN A 91 12.19 -10.31 13.57
C ASN A 91 11.45 -9.35 12.61
N LEU A 92 11.89 -9.22 11.36
CA LEU A 92 11.26 -8.33 10.38
C LEU A 92 9.88 -8.84 9.94
N LYS A 93 9.70 -10.16 9.85
CA LYS A 93 8.39 -10.81 9.63
C LYS A 93 7.38 -10.48 10.75
N LYS A 94 7.78 -10.59 12.01
CA LYS A 94 6.93 -10.22 13.16
C LYS A 94 6.62 -8.73 13.18
N ASN A 95 7.59 -7.89 12.82
CA ASN A 95 7.41 -6.46 12.69
C ASN A 95 6.39 -6.14 11.58
N PHE A 96 6.47 -6.82 10.44
CA PHE A 96 5.53 -6.69 9.33
C PHE A 96 4.10 -7.00 9.74
N ASP A 97 3.87 -8.16 10.35
CA ASP A 97 2.53 -8.55 10.78
C ASP A 97 1.97 -7.58 11.85
N THR A 98 2.84 -7.05 12.71
CA THR A 98 2.48 -6.03 13.70
C THR A 98 2.10 -4.71 13.05
N VAL A 99 2.88 -4.26 12.05
CA VAL A 99 2.64 -3.03 11.30
C VAL A 99 1.36 -3.13 10.47
N ILE A 100 1.08 -4.27 9.84
CA ILE A 100 -0.16 -4.52 9.09
C ILE A 100 -1.36 -4.60 10.03
N LYS A 101 -1.26 -5.34 11.14
CA LYS A 101 -2.36 -5.46 12.09
C LYS A 101 -2.70 -4.12 12.78
N ALA A 102 -1.69 -3.28 13.02
CA ALA A 102 -1.89 -1.91 13.48
C ALA A 102 -2.60 -1.05 12.40
N ALA A 103 -2.27 -1.23 11.12
CA ALA A 103 -2.94 -0.55 10.02
C ALA A 103 -4.42 -0.96 9.90
N GLU A 104 -4.74 -2.25 10.00
CA GLU A 104 -6.13 -2.75 9.95
C GLU A 104 -6.97 -2.28 11.14
N THR A 105 -6.37 -2.20 12.34
CA THR A 105 -7.04 -1.73 13.56
C THR A 105 -7.36 -0.23 13.48
N THR A 106 -6.53 0.55 12.77
CA THR A 106 -6.70 2.00 12.62
C THR A 106 -7.92 2.37 11.76
N VAL A 107 -8.33 1.50 10.81
CA VAL A 107 -9.47 1.73 9.92
C VAL A 107 -10.82 1.50 10.64
N MET A 108 -10.86 0.71 11.71
CA MET A 108 -12.10 0.31 12.41
C MET A 108 -12.52 1.26 13.56
N ALA A 109 -11.64 2.15 14.02
CA ALA A 109 -11.90 3.01 15.19
C ALA A 109 -12.67 4.31 14.87
N ALA A 110 -12.98 4.58 13.60
CA ALA A 110 -13.59 5.83 13.15
C ALA A 110 -15.12 5.94 13.40
N SER A 111 -15.78 4.91 13.91
CA SER A 111 -17.25 4.84 13.86
C SER A 111 -18.00 5.38 15.08
N ASN A 112 -17.39 5.51 16.27
CA ASN A 112 -18.16 5.80 17.49
C ASN A 112 -17.55 6.91 18.36
N ALA A 113 -18.05 8.15 18.24
CA ALA A 113 -17.97 9.15 19.33
C ALA A 113 -19.08 10.22 19.25
N PRO A 114 -19.94 10.38 20.28
CA PRO A 114 -20.99 11.41 20.33
C PRO A 114 -20.48 12.83 20.64
N THR A 115 -21.31 13.81 20.25
CA THR A 115 -21.21 15.27 20.42
C THR A 115 -21.30 15.76 21.87
N THR A 116 -20.67 16.90 22.20
CA THR A 116 -21.28 18.02 22.97
C THR A 116 -20.39 19.27 23.10
N ASN A 117 -21.03 20.41 22.81
CA ASN A 117 -21.04 21.76 23.40
C ASN A 117 -19.81 22.68 23.46
N ALA A 118 -20.09 23.93 23.04
CA ALA A 118 -19.23 25.10 22.90
C ALA A 118 -19.08 25.92 24.20
N ASN A 119 -17.93 26.58 24.40
CA ASN A 119 -17.87 28.00 24.75
C ASN A 119 -16.48 28.63 24.56
N THR A 120 -16.45 29.95 24.51
CA THR A 120 -15.43 30.88 23.98
C THR A 120 -14.30 31.27 24.95
N LYS A 121 -13.04 31.28 24.47
CA LYS A 121 -11.97 32.31 24.62
C LYS A 121 -10.56 31.72 24.29
N LYS A 122 -9.82 32.38 23.38
CA LYS A 122 -8.59 31.93 22.66
C LYS A 122 -8.82 30.67 21.78
N PRO A 123 -8.09 30.46 20.67
CA PRO A 123 -8.21 29.22 19.87
C PRO A 123 -7.49 28.09 20.60
N GLU A 124 -8.00 27.77 21.79
CA GLU A 124 -7.64 26.60 22.57
C GLU A 124 -8.28 25.39 21.89
N LEU A 125 -7.52 24.30 21.76
CA LEU A 125 -8.03 23.07 21.15
C LEU A 125 -9.27 22.60 21.90
N THR A 126 -10.32 22.16 21.18
CA THR A 126 -11.51 21.59 21.83
C THR A 126 -11.13 20.31 22.57
N VAL A 127 -11.85 19.93 23.64
CA VAL A 127 -11.58 18.68 24.39
C VAL A 127 -11.54 17.44 23.48
N LYS A 128 -12.34 17.45 22.40
CA LYS A 128 -12.31 16.44 21.33
C LYS A 128 -10.96 16.45 20.60
N ASP A 129 -10.51 17.61 20.12
CA ASP A 129 -9.22 17.75 19.44
C ASP A 129 -8.07 17.33 20.35
N LYS A 130 -8.09 17.72 21.64
CA LYS A 130 -7.07 17.35 22.64
C LYS A 130 -6.95 15.82 22.75
N LYS A 131 -8.06 15.11 22.93
CA LYS A 131 -8.07 13.63 23.03
C LYS A 131 -7.60 12.96 21.74
N LEU A 132 -8.05 13.44 20.58
CA LEU A 132 -7.66 12.94 19.27
C LEU A 132 -6.15 13.05 19.06
N VAL A 133 -5.61 14.25 19.26
CA VAL A 133 -4.19 14.54 19.05
C VAL A 133 -3.31 13.75 20.03
N CYS A 134 -3.69 13.64 21.30
CA CYS A 134 -2.97 12.82 22.28
C CYS A 134 -2.94 11.34 21.89
N TYR A 135 -4.06 10.78 21.43
CA TYR A 135 -4.12 9.39 20.97
C TYR A 135 -3.19 9.16 19.78
N TYR A 136 -3.27 10.01 18.76
CA TYR A 136 -2.44 9.87 17.56
C TYR A 136 -0.97 10.24 17.78
N ALA A 137 -0.64 11.06 18.79
CA ALA A 137 0.73 11.35 19.18
C ALA A 137 1.48 10.11 19.74
N VAL A 138 0.77 9.22 20.44
CA VAL A 138 1.33 7.93 20.86
C VAL A 138 1.52 7.02 19.64
N GLN A 139 0.50 6.93 18.78
CA GLN A 139 0.56 6.10 17.57
C GLN A 139 1.68 6.52 16.62
N ILE A 140 1.80 7.83 16.35
CA ILE A 140 2.84 8.34 15.44
C ILE A 140 4.24 8.08 15.99
N SER A 141 4.42 8.08 17.33
CA SER A 141 5.70 7.74 17.95
C SER A 141 6.06 6.26 17.77
N THR A 142 5.08 5.36 17.92
CA THR A 142 5.25 3.92 17.67
C THR A 142 5.60 3.66 16.19
N HIS A 143 4.85 4.24 15.26
CA HIS A 143 5.08 4.05 13.83
C HIS A 143 6.39 4.69 13.37
N MET A 144 6.84 5.78 13.98
CA MET A 144 8.17 6.35 13.73
C MET A 144 9.28 5.37 14.15
N GLY A 145 9.14 4.69 15.28
CA GLY A 145 10.09 3.65 15.69
C GLY A 145 10.20 2.51 14.68
N ASN A 146 9.05 2.05 14.16
CA ASN A 146 9.01 1.01 13.12
C ASN A 146 9.66 1.48 11.81
N LEU A 147 9.44 2.74 11.42
CA LEU A 147 10.07 3.33 10.24
C LEU A 147 11.59 3.35 10.39
N GLN A 148 12.11 3.80 11.55
CA GLN A 148 13.55 3.84 11.78
C GLN A 148 14.18 2.46 11.63
N GLN A 149 13.57 1.42 12.22
CA GLN A 149 14.06 0.05 12.07
C GLN A 149 14.06 -0.46 10.62
N ALA A 150 13.04 -0.08 9.84
CA ALA A 150 12.98 -0.42 8.41
C ALA A 150 14.09 0.29 7.62
N ILE A 151 14.37 1.56 7.94
CA ILE A 151 15.43 2.34 7.32
C ILE A 151 16.80 1.76 7.66
N ASP A 152 17.07 1.46 8.93
CA ASP A 152 18.34 0.87 9.36
C ASP A 152 18.61 -0.45 8.61
N SER A 153 17.60 -1.32 8.52
CA SER A 153 17.69 -2.58 7.78
C SER A 153 17.92 -2.37 6.28
N PHE A 154 17.30 -1.34 5.69
CA PHE A 154 17.52 -0.98 4.29
C PHE A 154 18.95 -0.49 4.05
N LEU A 155 19.46 0.43 4.88
CA LEU A 155 20.81 0.98 4.74
C LEU A 155 21.87 -0.11 4.87
N GLU A 156 21.68 -1.06 5.79
CA GLU A 156 22.57 -2.22 5.93
C GLU A 156 22.67 -3.04 4.63
N THR A 157 21.57 -3.17 3.87
CA THR A 157 21.62 -3.87 2.58
C THR A 157 22.43 -3.12 1.53
N VAL A 158 22.39 -1.79 1.55
CA VAL A 158 23.15 -0.94 0.62
C VAL A 158 24.64 -0.94 1.00
N GLU A 159 24.96 -0.81 2.28
CA GLU A 159 26.35 -0.87 2.80
C GLU A 159 27.04 -2.19 2.44
N LYS A 160 26.29 -3.30 2.50
CA LYS A 160 26.77 -4.63 2.10
C LYS A 160 26.79 -4.85 0.58
N ASN A 161 26.53 -3.82 -0.23
CA ASN A 161 26.45 -3.88 -1.69
C ASN A 161 25.53 -5.00 -2.20
N GLN A 162 24.41 -5.23 -1.51
CA GLN A 162 23.46 -6.27 -1.90
C GLN A 162 22.79 -5.94 -3.25
N PRO A 163 22.50 -6.95 -4.09
CA PRO A 163 21.84 -6.72 -5.37
C PRO A 163 20.40 -6.20 -5.21
N PRO A 164 19.79 -5.63 -6.28
CA PRO A 164 18.50 -4.94 -6.22
C PRO A 164 17.36 -5.66 -5.53
N LYS A 165 17.32 -7.00 -5.64
CA LYS A 165 16.29 -7.81 -4.97
C LYS A 165 16.18 -7.56 -3.46
N PHE A 166 17.30 -7.27 -2.78
CA PHE A 166 17.31 -7.06 -1.34
C PHE A 166 16.88 -5.64 -0.98
N PHE A 167 17.57 -4.61 -1.49
CA PHE A 167 17.20 -3.24 -1.13
C PHE A 167 15.81 -2.86 -1.65
N ILE A 168 15.28 -3.47 -2.73
CA ILE A 168 13.86 -3.30 -3.11
C ILE A 168 12.93 -3.92 -2.07
N ALA A 169 13.27 -5.10 -1.53
CA ALA A 169 12.45 -5.74 -0.51
C ALA A 169 12.40 -4.86 0.74
N TYR A 170 13.55 -4.40 1.25
CA TYR A 170 13.63 -3.51 2.40
C TYR A 170 13.02 -2.13 2.13
N GLY A 171 13.19 -1.58 0.92
CA GLY A 171 12.57 -0.32 0.50
C GLY A 171 11.04 -0.36 0.53
N LYS A 172 10.41 -1.49 0.20
CA LYS A 172 8.96 -1.66 0.38
C LYS A 172 8.54 -1.54 1.84
N PHE A 173 9.33 -2.08 2.78
CA PHE A 173 9.03 -1.94 4.20
C PHE A 173 9.13 -0.49 4.67
N VAL A 174 10.14 0.26 4.20
CA VAL A 174 10.26 1.70 4.46
C VAL A 174 9.02 2.44 3.98
N VAL A 175 8.61 2.22 2.72
CA VAL A 175 7.43 2.88 2.13
C VAL A 175 6.16 2.54 2.91
N VAL A 176 5.93 1.27 3.24
CA VAL A 176 4.75 0.83 4.00
C VAL A 176 4.74 1.44 5.40
N SER A 177 5.89 1.46 6.09
CA SER A 177 5.97 2.02 7.44
C SER A 177 5.74 3.53 7.45
N ALA A 178 6.28 4.26 6.47
CA ALA A 178 6.04 5.70 6.34
C ALA A 178 4.60 6.02 5.90
N HIS A 179 3.97 5.18 5.07
CA HIS A 179 2.56 5.34 4.70
C HIS A 179 1.62 5.30 5.91
N ASN A 180 1.95 4.54 6.96
CA ASN A 180 1.17 4.55 8.20
C ASN A 180 1.20 5.92 8.89
N LEU A 181 2.33 6.62 8.83
CA LEU A 181 2.45 7.99 9.35
C LEU A 181 1.61 8.96 8.52
N VAL A 182 1.63 8.83 7.19
CA VAL A 182 0.77 9.61 6.28
C VAL A 182 -0.70 9.41 6.64
N THR A 183 -1.12 8.16 6.82
CA THR A 183 -2.49 7.80 7.21
C THR A 183 -2.91 8.46 8.52
N ILE A 184 -2.04 8.43 9.53
CA ILE A 184 -2.28 9.12 10.82
C ILE A 184 -2.42 10.63 10.59
N GLY A 185 -1.52 11.22 9.81
CA GLY A 185 -1.56 12.65 9.46
C GLY A 185 -2.88 13.05 8.80
N ASP A 186 -3.36 12.26 7.84
CA ASP A 186 -4.64 12.48 7.15
C ASP A 186 -5.83 12.40 8.10
N ILE A 187 -5.87 11.39 8.98
CA ILE A 187 -6.94 11.24 9.95
C ILE A 187 -6.99 12.46 10.87
N VAL A 188 -5.84 12.90 11.37
CA VAL A 188 -5.77 14.04 12.29
C VAL A 188 -6.15 15.34 11.56
N HIS A 189 -5.62 15.56 10.35
CA HIS A 189 -5.98 16.70 9.51
C HIS A 189 -7.50 16.82 9.30
N ARG A 190 -8.18 15.70 9.03
CA ARG A 190 -9.63 15.69 8.76
C ARG A 190 -10.48 15.91 10.02
N ASN A 191 -9.94 15.67 11.21
CA ASN A 191 -10.71 15.63 12.46
C ASN A 191 -10.37 16.75 13.45
N VAL A 192 -9.31 17.53 13.20
CA VAL A 192 -8.92 18.69 14.03
C VAL A 192 -9.65 19.96 13.57
N SER A 193 -10.20 20.69 14.53
CA SER A 193 -10.96 21.93 14.27
C SER A 193 -10.08 23.17 14.07
N LYS A 194 -8.88 23.20 14.66
CA LYS A 194 -7.97 24.36 14.61
C LYS A 194 -7.26 24.47 13.25
N ALA A 195 -7.57 25.53 12.49
CA ALA A 195 -7.10 25.73 11.12
C ALA A 195 -5.57 25.72 10.97
N GLU A 196 -4.84 26.48 11.78
CA GLU A 196 -3.36 26.56 11.71
C GLU A 196 -2.70 25.20 11.92
N LEU A 197 -3.21 24.43 12.88
CA LEU A 197 -2.70 23.09 13.19
C LEU A 197 -3.03 22.12 12.06
N ARG A 198 -4.27 22.16 11.57
CA ARG A 198 -4.75 21.36 10.46
C ARG A 198 -3.92 21.57 9.20
N GLU A 199 -3.59 22.82 8.88
CA GLU A 199 -2.78 23.19 7.72
C GLU A 199 -1.32 22.77 7.88
N LYS A 200 -0.75 22.92 9.08
CA LYS A 200 0.61 22.44 9.38
C LYS A 200 0.72 20.93 9.20
N ILE A 201 -0.22 20.16 9.75
CA ILE A 201 -0.26 18.70 9.60
C ILE A 201 -0.41 18.33 8.13
N LEU A 202 -1.33 18.97 7.39
CA LEU A 202 -1.52 18.71 5.96
C LEU A 202 -0.21 18.86 5.17
N ARG A 203 0.49 20.00 5.34
CA ARG A 203 1.74 20.26 4.63
C ARG A 203 2.80 19.20 4.92
N CYS A 204 2.94 18.77 6.17
CA CYS A 204 3.88 17.71 6.53
C CYS A 204 3.48 16.36 5.91
N THR A 205 2.18 16.02 5.94
CA THR A 205 1.64 14.78 5.36
C THR A 205 1.83 14.74 3.85
N ASP A 206 1.51 15.82 3.14
CA ASP A 206 1.68 15.93 1.69
C ASP A 206 3.16 15.83 1.29
N ALA A 207 4.05 16.52 2.01
CA ALA A 207 5.49 16.44 1.76
C ALA A 207 6.03 15.02 1.94
N LEU A 208 5.60 14.31 3.00
CA LEU A 208 5.97 12.92 3.23
C LEU A 208 5.44 12.00 2.11
N SER A 209 4.21 12.24 1.64
CA SER A 209 3.61 11.50 0.52
C SER A 209 4.37 11.68 -0.80
N GLU A 210 4.80 12.91 -1.12
CA GLU A 210 5.63 13.17 -2.29
C GLU A 210 7.03 12.55 -2.18
N ALA A 211 7.63 12.55 -0.98
CA ALA A 211 8.89 11.88 -0.74
C ALA A 211 8.79 10.35 -0.93
N LEU A 212 7.68 9.73 -0.51
CA LEU A 212 7.41 8.31 -0.78
C LEU A 212 7.40 8.02 -2.29
N LYS A 213 6.70 8.84 -3.09
CA LYS A 213 6.67 8.70 -4.56
C LYS A 213 8.06 8.81 -5.16
N THR A 214 8.82 9.81 -4.72
CA THR A 214 10.20 10.05 -5.16
C THR A 214 11.11 8.87 -4.83
N CYS A 215 11.00 8.33 -3.61
CA CYS A 215 11.77 7.16 -3.19
C CYS A 215 11.48 5.92 -4.05
N VAL A 216 10.21 5.67 -4.39
CA VAL A 216 9.85 4.56 -5.28
C VAL A 216 10.46 4.74 -6.68
N GLN A 217 10.41 5.95 -7.23
CA GLN A 217 11.01 6.26 -8.53
C GLN A 217 12.53 6.08 -8.53
N LYS A 218 13.22 6.62 -7.52
CA LYS A 218 14.67 6.48 -7.39
C LYS A 218 15.10 5.04 -7.11
N SER A 219 14.30 4.28 -6.35
CA SER A 219 14.54 2.85 -6.14
C SER A 219 14.44 2.05 -7.44
N LYS A 220 13.46 2.37 -8.30
CA LYS A 220 13.34 1.77 -9.64
C LYS A 220 14.55 2.12 -10.52
N LYS A 221 14.99 3.38 -10.49
CA LYS A 221 16.19 3.84 -11.22
C LYS A 221 17.44 3.10 -10.73
N ALA A 222 17.66 3.03 -9.42
CA ALA A 222 18.79 2.33 -8.81
C ALA A 222 18.83 0.85 -9.20
N ALA A 223 17.68 0.18 -9.22
CA ALA A 223 17.57 -1.21 -9.63
C ALA A 223 17.88 -1.44 -11.11
N ALA A 224 17.39 -0.56 -11.99
CA ALA A 224 17.60 -0.65 -13.44
C ALA A 224 19.06 -0.34 -13.83
N GLN A 225 19.73 0.52 -13.08
CA GLN A 225 21.08 0.99 -13.37
C GLN A 225 22.15 0.32 -12.50
N PHE A 226 21.80 -0.68 -11.71
CA PHE A 226 22.74 -1.36 -10.82
C PHE A 226 23.88 -1.98 -11.63
N PRO A 227 25.17 -1.79 -11.27
CA PRO A 227 25.70 -1.26 -9.99
C PRO A 227 26.12 0.22 -10.02
N SER A 228 25.33 1.12 -10.62
CA SER A 228 25.60 2.57 -10.59
C SER A 228 25.53 3.13 -9.17
N VAL A 229 26.69 3.55 -8.64
CA VAL A 229 26.81 4.16 -7.31
C VAL A 229 25.98 5.43 -7.19
N THR A 230 25.95 6.27 -8.24
CA THR A 230 25.15 7.49 -8.25
C THR A 230 23.66 7.19 -8.11
N ALA A 231 23.12 6.21 -8.84
CA ALA A 231 21.71 5.88 -8.76
C ALA A 231 21.32 5.26 -7.41
N VAL A 232 22.20 4.43 -6.82
CA VAL A 232 22.02 3.86 -5.48
C VAL A 232 22.08 4.96 -4.41
N GLN A 233 23.00 5.92 -4.52
CA GLN A 233 23.10 7.04 -3.58
C GLN A 233 21.86 7.93 -3.63
N GLU A 234 21.37 8.28 -4.82
CA GLU A 234 20.13 9.07 -4.97
C GLU A 234 18.94 8.39 -4.27
N MET A 235 18.84 7.05 -4.36
CA MET A 235 17.83 6.25 -3.66
C MET A 235 18.01 6.33 -2.13
N VAL A 236 19.24 6.17 -1.63
CA VAL A 236 19.55 6.31 -0.20
C VAL A 236 19.15 7.69 0.31
N ASP A 237 19.50 8.75 -0.41
CA ASP A 237 19.17 10.12 -0.05
C ASP A 237 17.65 10.30 0.07
N SER A 238 16.86 9.73 -0.86
CA SER A 238 15.39 9.80 -0.73
C SER A 238 14.80 9.01 0.44
N VAL A 239 15.47 7.95 0.91
CA VAL A 239 15.05 7.23 2.12
C VAL A 239 15.36 8.07 3.37
N VAL A 240 16.48 8.81 3.36
CA VAL A 240 16.83 9.75 4.43
C VAL A 240 15.85 10.93 4.45
N ASP A 241 15.45 11.46 3.29
CA ASP A 241 14.41 12.50 3.16
C ASP A 241 13.09 12.05 3.80
N ILE A 242 12.68 10.80 3.59
CA ILE A 242 11.49 10.22 4.25
C ILE A 242 11.62 10.29 5.77
N SER A 243 12.78 9.96 6.33
CA SER A 243 13.03 10.01 7.77
C SER A 243 12.86 11.42 8.33
N HIS A 244 13.44 12.42 7.66
CA HIS A 244 13.33 13.81 8.08
C HIS A 244 11.89 14.33 8.02
N LEU A 245 11.19 14.08 6.92
CA LEU A 245 9.80 14.52 6.75
C LEU A 245 8.84 13.80 7.72
N ALA A 246 9.08 12.52 8.00
CA ALA A 246 8.37 11.77 9.04
C ALA A 246 8.61 12.36 10.44
N ALA A 247 9.84 12.77 10.74
CA ALA A 247 10.18 13.44 12.00
C ALA A 247 9.49 14.80 12.11
N ASP A 248 9.43 15.58 11.03
CA ASP A 248 8.70 16.86 11.00
C ASP A 248 7.21 16.69 11.27
N LEU A 249 6.58 15.67 10.67
CA LEU A 249 5.18 15.33 10.95
C LEU A 249 4.99 14.94 12.42
N LYS A 250 5.89 14.12 12.98
CA LYS A 250 5.86 13.76 14.41
C LYS A 250 6.00 15.00 15.30
N VAL A 251 6.93 15.91 15.00
CA VAL A 251 7.11 17.15 15.78
C VAL A 251 5.86 18.03 15.69
N ALA A 252 5.26 18.17 14.50
CA ALA A 252 4.00 18.90 14.34
C ALA A 252 2.87 18.30 15.19
N MET A 253 2.77 16.97 15.23
CA MET A 253 1.81 16.24 16.07
C MET A 253 2.07 16.40 17.58
N LEU A 254 3.33 16.40 18.03
CA LEU A 254 3.67 16.58 19.44
C LEU A 254 3.48 18.02 19.91
N GLN A 255 3.79 19.02 19.08
CA GLN A 255 3.50 20.42 19.38
C GLN A 255 1.99 20.66 19.51
N ALA A 256 1.18 19.93 18.75
CA ALA A 256 -0.27 19.96 18.89
C ALA A 256 -0.75 19.48 20.27
N VAL A 257 -0.05 18.50 20.87
CA VAL A 257 -0.29 18.06 22.25
C VAL A 257 0.12 19.14 23.25
N GLN A 258 1.26 19.83 23.03
CA GLN A 258 1.67 20.90 23.94
C GLN A 258 0.69 22.08 23.94
N LEU A 259 0.08 22.40 22.81
CA LEU A 259 -0.99 23.39 22.71
C LEU A 259 -2.34 22.91 23.30
N SER A 260 -2.41 21.65 23.71
CA SER A 260 -3.59 21.05 24.34
C SER A 260 -3.53 21.04 25.88
N LEU A 261 -2.34 21.18 26.46
CA LEU A 261 -2.11 21.29 27.91
C LEU A 261 -2.24 22.74 28.39
#